data_AF-A0A841KEA0-F1
#
_entry.id   AF-A0A841KEA0-F1
#
_cell.length_a   1.000
_cell.length_b   1.000
_cell.length_c   1.000
_cell.angle_alpha   90.00
_cell.angle_beta   90.00
_cell.angle_gamma   90.00
#
_symmetry.space_group_name_H-M   'P 1'
#
loop_
_entity.id
_entity.type
_entity.pdbx_description
1 polymer ?
#
loop_
_entity_poly.entity_id
_entity_poly.type
_entity_poly.pdbx_seq_one_letter_code
_entity_poly.pdbx_strand_id
1 'polypeptide(L)'
;MTFLLPRLPGPACDVIVRRFLEHGPSAWAGFRSDDLPDQVRFAATGGAPVPAGSLASVRQELVAIARKHGFGQQGARQSHAGFDAEAAAWLARSDLFTTGEALRDDVWAFVAAVMAPDITYWRFGNSTERYAGGVRNTFQRLWMRGRALDRGPGHPERWGLLDALTEDALVQITERPSIGGDHVLALAVAEAWLRAARHHGKGAMEDIMRRAILRIRVRNEIRSLADLPPGDLASFLDGVFGVPDQSATTRGGTLGVLDGPDAAPSRRSEDDKQVEALEDKRSMPGSSVADAARKVRQEAGKRGWLSPKSQSALETLQEGHAHLDRGERNALDYLLGKLSGAGVLADEISCLRAAMAEASVPGGSQDGGPERPRKRSWAIWRAR
;
A
#
# COMPACT_ATOMS: atom_id res chain seq x y z
N MET A 1 29.69 -18.25 16.37
CA MET A 1 29.51 -17.27 17.47
C MET A 1 28.30 -16.43 17.13
N THR A 2 27.32 -16.33 18.02
CA THR A 2 26.09 -15.57 17.78
C THR A 2 26.27 -14.15 18.29
N PHE A 3 26.10 -13.16 17.41
CA PHE A 3 26.15 -11.75 17.78
C PHE A 3 24.77 -11.23 18.20
N LEU A 4 24.77 -10.37 19.21
CA LEU A 4 23.60 -9.69 19.72
C LEU A 4 23.48 -8.30 19.08
N LEU A 5 22.34 -8.01 18.48
CA LEU A 5 22.00 -6.74 17.87
C LEU A 5 21.61 -5.72 18.94
N PRO A 6 22.04 -4.45 18.78
CA PRO A 6 21.62 -3.36 19.64
C PRO A 6 20.11 -3.11 19.48
N ARG A 7 19.44 -2.91 20.61
CA ARG A 7 18.00 -2.66 20.71
C ARG A 7 17.77 -1.31 21.36
N LEU A 8 16.88 -0.52 20.78
CA LEU A 8 16.46 0.77 21.33
C LEU A 8 15.00 0.68 21.79
N PRO A 9 14.73 0.71 23.11
CA PRO A 9 13.37 0.70 23.62
C PRO A 9 12.55 1.89 23.12
N GLY A 10 11.24 1.70 22.93
CA GLY A 10 10.32 2.73 22.42
C GLY A 10 10.45 4.11 23.09
N PRO A 11 10.40 4.21 24.44
CA PRO A 11 10.55 5.50 25.12
C PRO A 11 11.89 6.19 24.85
N ALA A 12 12.98 5.42 24.68
CA ALA A 12 14.28 5.98 24.34
C ALA A 12 14.34 6.42 22.88
N CYS A 13 13.74 5.65 21.97
CA CYS A 13 13.56 6.02 20.58
C CYS A 13 12.84 7.37 20.46
N ASP A 14 11.73 7.56 21.18
CA ASP A 14 10.97 8.81 21.14
C ASP A 14 11.80 10.03 21.56
N VAL A 15 12.60 9.91 22.62
CA VAL A 15 13.48 10.99 23.10
C VAL A 15 14.58 11.30 22.08
N ILE A 16 15.24 10.29 21.53
CA ILE A 16 16.32 10.46 20.56
C ILE A 16 15.79 11.09 19.27
N VAL A 17 14.68 10.58 18.75
CA VAL A 17 14.05 11.08 17.52
C VAL A 17 13.58 12.51 17.71
N ARG A 18 12.94 12.83 18.84
CA ARG A 18 12.52 14.21 19.14
C ARG A 18 13.72 15.16 19.10
N ARG A 19 14.81 14.84 19.81
CA ARG A 19 16.03 15.65 19.81
C ARG A 19 16.60 15.80 18.40
N PHE A 20 16.68 14.71 17.63
CA PHE A 20 17.17 14.75 16.25
C PHE A 20 16.32 15.67 15.37
N LEU A 21 14.98 15.57 15.45
CA LEU A 21 14.07 16.39 14.66
C LEU A 21 14.06 17.87 15.09
N GLU A 22 14.22 18.16 16.38
CA GLU A 22 14.32 19.52 16.92
C GLU A 22 15.57 20.26 16.41
N HIS A 23 16.71 19.58 16.33
CA HIS A 23 17.98 20.18 15.88
C HIS A 23 18.20 20.04 14.36
N GLY A 24 17.44 19.15 13.72
CA GLY A 24 17.53 18.85 12.30
C GLY A 24 18.73 17.98 11.91
N PRO A 25 18.73 17.42 10.69
CA PRO A 25 19.79 16.52 10.22
C PRO A 25 21.17 17.19 10.11
N SER A 26 21.23 18.51 9.93
CA SER A 26 22.50 19.26 9.83
C SER A 26 23.28 19.33 11.16
N ALA A 27 22.59 19.18 12.29
CA ALA A 27 23.21 19.18 13.61
C ALA A 27 23.62 17.77 14.09
N TRP A 28 23.27 16.73 13.33
CA TRP A 28 23.61 15.36 13.70
C TRP A 28 25.08 15.05 13.39
N ALA A 29 25.85 14.74 14.42
CA ALA A 29 27.30 14.48 14.33
C ALA A 29 27.67 13.18 13.59
N GLY A 30 26.68 12.43 13.10
CA GLY A 30 26.87 11.11 12.52
C GLY A 30 26.75 9.98 13.54
N PHE A 31 26.77 8.75 13.01
CA PHE A 31 26.71 7.53 13.83
C PHE A 31 28.09 7.17 14.37
N ARG A 32 28.18 6.96 15.68
CA ARG A 32 29.40 6.50 16.38
C ARG A 32 29.17 5.07 16.86
N SER A 33 29.82 4.10 16.24
CA SER A 33 29.56 2.68 16.54
C SER A 33 30.25 2.18 17.82
N ASP A 34 31.22 2.94 18.31
CA ASP A 34 31.99 2.75 19.54
C ASP A 34 31.39 3.46 20.76
N ASP A 35 30.43 4.36 20.54
CA ASP A 35 29.81 5.21 21.56
C ASP A 35 28.29 5.23 21.36
N LEU A 36 27.64 4.12 21.74
CA LEU A 36 26.19 3.95 21.62
C LEU A 36 25.47 4.66 22.78
N PRO A 37 24.26 5.21 22.56
CA PRO A 37 23.47 5.82 23.64
C PRO A 37 23.26 4.87 24.83
N ASP A 38 23.30 5.42 26.05
CA ASP A 38 23.12 4.67 27.32
C ASP A 38 21.81 3.88 27.42
N GLN A 39 20.83 4.17 26.57
CA GLN A 39 19.54 3.48 26.52
C GLN A 39 19.55 2.25 25.62
N VAL A 40 20.60 2.02 24.82
CA VAL A 40 20.75 0.83 23.97
C VAL A 40 20.96 -0.40 24.84
N ARG A 41 20.26 -1.49 24.49
CA ARG A 41 20.29 -2.77 25.21
C ARG A 41 20.67 -3.90 24.27
N PHE A 42 21.17 -4.99 24.83
CA PHE A 42 21.37 -6.27 24.15
C PHE A 42 20.52 -7.34 24.83
N ALA A 43 20.20 -8.41 24.10
CA ALA A 43 19.43 -9.52 24.67
C ALA A 43 20.21 -10.26 25.76
N ALA A 44 19.54 -10.71 26.81
CA ALA A 44 20.12 -11.58 27.83
C ALA A 44 20.04 -13.07 27.43
N THR A 45 20.32 -13.40 26.16
CA THR A 45 20.05 -14.75 25.59
C THR A 45 21.32 -15.56 25.30
N GLY A 46 22.47 -15.14 25.83
CA GLY A 46 23.77 -15.71 25.49
C GLY A 46 24.25 -15.25 24.11
N GLY A 47 25.55 -15.05 23.96
CA GLY A 47 26.17 -14.42 22.78
C GLY A 47 27.00 -13.20 23.18
N ALA A 48 27.62 -12.57 22.18
CA ALA A 48 28.40 -11.35 22.39
C ALA A 48 27.72 -10.18 21.68
N PRO A 49 27.76 -8.96 22.23
CA PRO A 49 27.39 -7.76 21.47
C PRO A 49 28.07 -7.75 20.11
N VAL A 50 27.32 -7.36 19.07
CA VAL A 50 27.90 -7.14 17.74
C VAL A 50 29.08 -6.15 17.83
N PRO A 51 30.22 -6.43 17.17
CA PRO A 51 31.35 -5.52 17.18
C PRO A 51 31.02 -4.15 16.57
N ALA A 52 31.60 -3.09 17.14
CA ALA A 52 31.47 -1.73 16.62
C ALA A 52 31.85 -1.61 15.14
N GLY A 53 32.86 -2.36 14.70
CA GLY A 53 33.27 -2.42 13.28
C GLY A 53 32.15 -2.93 12.36
N SER A 54 31.40 -3.95 12.78
CA SER A 54 30.28 -4.49 12.00
C SER A 54 29.13 -3.47 11.89
N LEU A 55 28.83 -2.74 12.98
CA LEU A 55 27.84 -1.65 12.94
C LEU A 55 28.28 -0.50 12.02
N ALA A 56 29.58 -0.15 12.02
CA ALA A 56 30.12 0.85 11.11
C ALA A 56 30.00 0.40 9.65
N SER A 57 30.30 -0.87 9.33
CA SER A 57 30.12 -1.42 7.98
C SER A 57 28.67 -1.36 7.51
N VAL A 58 27.70 -1.74 8.37
CA VAL A 58 26.26 -1.63 8.05
C VAL A 58 25.90 -0.19 7.70
N ARG A 59 26.35 0.77 8.51
CA ARG A 59 26.13 2.18 8.25
C ARG A 59 26.73 2.63 6.92
N GLN A 60 27.98 2.26 6.63
CA GLN A 60 28.66 2.62 5.41
C GLN A 60 27.92 2.10 4.16
N GLU A 61 27.47 0.85 4.19
CA GLU A 61 26.72 0.23 3.11
C GLU A 61 25.37 0.93 2.87
N LEU A 62 24.60 1.20 3.95
CA LEU A 62 23.34 1.94 3.83
C LEU A 62 23.53 3.34 3.24
N VAL A 63 24.60 4.04 3.65
CA VAL A 63 24.94 5.36 3.08
C VAL A 63 25.36 5.25 1.62
N ALA A 64 26.13 4.23 1.24
CA ALA A 64 26.53 4.01 -0.15
C ALA A 64 25.31 3.79 -1.05
N ILE A 65 24.39 2.92 -0.61
CA ILE A 65 23.13 2.67 -1.32
C ILE A 65 22.29 3.96 -1.38
N ALA A 66 22.13 4.69 -0.27
CA ALA A 66 21.39 5.94 -0.26
C ALA A 66 21.99 7.00 -1.21
N ARG A 67 23.32 7.16 -1.24
CA ARG A 67 24.03 8.11 -2.11
C ARG A 67 23.83 7.79 -3.58
N LYS A 68 23.86 6.50 -3.96
CA LYS A 68 23.56 6.06 -5.33
C LYS A 68 22.17 6.52 -5.81
N HIS A 69 21.24 6.72 -4.89
CA HIS A 69 19.85 7.14 -5.16
C HIS A 69 19.57 8.62 -4.82
N GLY A 70 20.61 9.43 -4.63
CA GLY A 70 20.52 10.89 -4.49
C GLY A 70 20.60 11.44 -3.07
N PHE A 71 20.89 10.62 -2.06
CA PHE A 71 21.12 11.11 -0.70
C PHE A 71 22.35 12.05 -0.65
N GLY A 72 22.14 13.25 -0.09
CA GLY A 72 23.18 14.26 0.07
C GLY A 72 23.61 14.99 -1.21
N GLN A 73 22.94 14.76 -2.35
CA GLN A 73 23.27 15.40 -3.62
C GLN A 73 22.20 16.43 -3.99
N GLN A 74 22.60 17.71 -4.07
CA GLN A 74 21.71 18.78 -4.53
C GLN A 74 21.46 18.65 -6.04
N GLY A 75 20.20 18.76 -6.46
CA GLY A 75 19.81 18.70 -7.88
C GLY A 75 19.84 17.32 -8.55
N ALA A 76 20.25 16.27 -7.84
CA ALA A 76 20.19 14.91 -8.36
C ALA A 76 18.74 14.41 -8.44
N ARG A 77 18.43 13.60 -9.47
CA ARG A 77 17.15 12.91 -9.57
C ARG A 77 17.06 11.88 -8.44
N GLN A 78 16.24 12.17 -7.43
CA GLN A 78 16.04 11.29 -6.29
C GLN A 78 15.26 10.04 -6.72
N SER A 79 15.77 8.86 -6.38
CA SER A 79 15.10 7.58 -6.62
C SER A 79 14.83 6.86 -5.32
N HIS A 80 13.79 7.32 -4.63
CA HIS A 80 13.28 6.66 -3.42
C HIS A 80 12.90 5.20 -3.69
N ALA A 81 12.19 4.89 -4.77
CA ALA A 81 11.87 3.49 -5.11
C ALA A 81 13.14 2.63 -5.31
N GLY A 82 14.15 3.15 -6.02
CA GLY A 82 15.42 2.44 -6.22
C GLY A 82 16.18 2.21 -4.91
N PHE A 83 16.19 3.21 -4.01
CA PHE A 83 16.75 3.04 -2.66
C PHE A 83 16.02 1.94 -1.88
N ASP A 84 14.68 1.86 -1.97
CA ASP A 84 13.91 0.85 -1.23
C ASP A 84 14.26 -0.56 -1.71
N ALA A 85 14.31 -0.77 -3.03
CA ALA A 85 14.59 -2.07 -3.62
C ALA A 85 16.02 -2.55 -3.32
N GLU A 86 17.02 -1.68 -3.52
CA GLU A 86 18.42 -2.05 -3.28
C GLU A 86 18.73 -2.25 -1.79
N ALA A 87 18.20 -1.39 -0.91
CA ALA A 87 18.36 -1.57 0.53
C ALA A 87 17.61 -2.81 1.05
N ALA A 88 16.43 -3.13 0.52
CA ALA A 88 15.70 -4.35 0.87
C ALA A 88 16.50 -5.61 0.51
N ALA A 89 17.04 -5.68 -0.71
CA ALA A 89 17.88 -6.78 -1.15
C ALA A 89 19.15 -6.92 -0.29
N TRP A 90 19.81 -5.80 0.02
CA TRP A 90 21.01 -5.78 0.86
C TRP A 90 20.74 -6.20 2.30
N LEU A 91 19.64 -5.71 2.91
CA LEU A 91 19.26 -6.07 4.27
C LEU A 91 18.93 -7.56 4.40
N ALA A 92 18.21 -8.13 3.42
CA ALA A 92 17.78 -9.53 3.47
C ALA A 92 18.92 -10.55 3.32
N ARG A 93 20.03 -10.15 2.66
CA ARG A 93 21.24 -10.96 2.49
C ARG A 93 22.33 -10.68 3.54
N SER A 94 22.17 -9.65 4.35
CA SER A 94 23.17 -9.27 5.35
C SER A 94 23.21 -10.32 6.46
N ASP A 95 24.37 -10.96 6.65
CA ASP A 95 24.57 -11.99 7.68
C ASP A 95 24.13 -11.50 9.08
N LEU A 96 24.33 -10.21 9.36
CA LEU A 96 23.97 -9.60 10.64
C LEU A 96 22.45 -9.62 10.91
N PHE A 97 21.63 -9.52 9.87
CA PHE A 97 20.17 -9.49 9.96
C PHE A 97 19.51 -10.81 9.57
N THR A 98 20.26 -11.91 9.49
CA THR A 98 19.70 -13.26 9.26
C THR A 98 19.23 -13.95 10.53
N THR A 99 19.60 -13.43 11.71
CA THR A 99 19.23 -14.02 13.00
C THR A 99 17.80 -13.65 13.40
N GLY A 100 17.20 -14.43 14.31
CA GLY A 100 15.88 -14.13 14.86
C GLY A 100 15.78 -12.79 15.60
N GLU A 101 16.90 -12.13 15.91
CA GLU A 101 16.87 -10.81 16.53
C GLU A 101 16.33 -9.73 15.59
N ALA A 102 16.54 -9.88 14.28
CA ALA A 102 16.00 -8.99 13.27
C ALA A 102 14.46 -9.03 13.21
N LEU A 103 13.78 -9.95 13.90
CA LEU A 103 12.32 -9.93 14.05
C LEU A 103 11.84 -8.91 15.08
N ARG A 104 12.73 -8.29 15.85
CA ARG A 104 12.34 -7.38 16.93
C ARG A 104 12.30 -5.93 16.47
N ASP A 105 11.19 -5.28 16.78
CA ASP A 105 10.96 -3.86 16.47
C ASP A 105 12.05 -2.95 17.09
N ASP A 106 12.54 -3.28 18.28
CA ASP A 106 13.54 -2.49 19.01
C ASP A 106 14.93 -2.49 18.32
N VAL A 107 15.26 -3.53 17.53
CA VAL A 107 16.46 -3.53 16.66
C VAL A 107 16.31 -2.49 15.55
N TRP A 108 15.15 -2.45 14.90
CA TRP A 108 14.92 -1.52 13.80
C TRP A 108 14.71 -0.08 14.26
N ALA A 109 14.19 0.11 15.47
CA ALA A 109 14.19 1.41 16.14
C ALA A 109 15.63 1.93 16.30
N PHE A 110 16.58 1.08 16.71
CA PHE A 110 17.98 1.45 16.77
C PHE A 110 18.54 1.83 15.40
N VAL A 111 18.30 1.00 14.38
CA VAL A 111 18.79 1.28 13.01
C VAL A 111 18.25 2.62 12.50
N ALA A 112 16.96 2.88 12.68
CA ALA A 112 16.33 4.09 12.14
C ALA A 112 16.58 5.35 12.96
N ALA A 113 16.64 5.27 14.30
CA ALA A 113 16.77 6.44 15.18
C ALA A 113 18.21 6.78 15.58
N VAL A 114 19.12 5.80 15.58
CA VAL A 114 20.51 5.99 16.05
C VAL A 114 21.50 5.81 14.92
N MET A 115 21.40 4.72 14.15
CA MET A 115 22.38 4.41 13.11
C MET A 115 22.18 5.27 11.85
N ALA A 116 20.94 5.40 11.39
CA ALA A 116 20.61 6.08 10.13
C ALA A 116 19.39 7.02 10.22
N PRO A 117 19.34 7.94 11.20
CA PRO A 117 18.27 8.92 11.32
C PRO A 117 18.25 9.94 10.17
N ASP A 118 19.41 10.23 9.58
CA ASP A 118 19.57 11.09 8.42
C ASP A 118 18.97 10.50 7.13
N ILE A 119 19.17 9.19 6.89
CA ILE A 119 18.57 8.48 5.75
C ILE A 119 17.05 8.38 5.95
N THR A 120 16.61 8.12 7.17
CA THR A 120 15.19 8.12 7.54
C THR A 120 14.56 9.50 7.29
N TYR A 121 15.23 10.57 7.72
CA TYR A 121 14.79 11.95 7.49
C TYR A 121 14.75 12.30 6.01
N TRP A 122 15.80 11.96 5.25
CA TRP A 122 15.84 12.20 3.81
C TRP A 122 14.64 11.57 3.10
N ARG A 123 14.23 10.38 3.54
CA ARG A 123 13.11 9.63 2.95
C ARG A 123 11.73 10.11 3.37
N PHE A 124 11.57 10.46 4.64
CA PHE A 124 10.25 10.65 5.25
C PHE A 124 10.08 11.93 6.08
N GLY A 125 11.10 12.77 6.16
CA GLY A 125 11.11 13.97 6.99
C GLY A 125 10.77 13.66 8.45
N ASN A 126 9.81 14.42 8.99
CA ASN A 126 9.47 14.42 10.42
C ASN A 126 8.52 13.30 10.85
N SER A 127 8.32 12.28 10.01
CA SER A 127 7.38 11.17 10.27
C SER A 127 7.93 10.24 11.35
N THR A 128 7.62 10.52 12.62
CA THR A 128 8.13 9.78 13.79
C THR A 128 7.91 8.27 13.72
N GLU A 129 6.82 7.81 13.10
CA GLU A 129 6.55 6.38 12.93
C GLU A 129 7.53 5.65 12.01
N ARG A 130 8.35 6.39 11.26
CA ARG A 130 9.40 5.86 10.37
C ARG A 130 10.71 5.59 11.10
N TYR A 131 10.84 6.12 12.31
CA TYR A 131 11.96 5.90 13.21
C TYR A 131 11.64 4.82 14.25
N ALA A 132 10.41 4.82 14.78
CA ALA A 132 9.95 3.77 15.68
C ALA A 132 10.01 2.40 15.02
N GLY A 133 10.24 1.35 15.81
CA GLY A 133 10.14 -0.03 15.34
C GLY A 133 8.71 -0.41 14.92
N GLY A 134 8.60 -1.46 14.13
CA GLY A 134 7.34 -2.01 13.60
C GLY A 134 7.22 -1.88 12.08
N VAL A 135 6.06 -2.29 11.55
CA VAL A 135 5.84 -2.44 10.10
C VAL A 135 6.00 -1.16 9.28
N ARG A 136 5.89 0.02 9.90
CA ARG A 136 6.07 1.32 9.23
C ARG A 136 7.50 1.85 9.31
N ASN A 137 8.37 1.25 10.12
CA ASN A 137 9.78 1.62 10.26
C ASN A 137 10.49 1.63 8.90
N THR A 138 11.39 2.59 8.70
CA THR A 138 12.10 2.80 7.42
C THR A 138 12.80 1.56 6.92
N PHE A 139 13.54 0.86 7.79
CA PHE A 139 14.41 -0.25 7.41
C PHE A 139 13.75 -1.60 7.66
N GLN A 140 12.96 -1.75 8.74
CA GLN A 140 12.26 -3.02 9.03
C GLN A 140 11.39 -3.44 7.86
N ARG A 141 10.61 -2.52 7.29
CA ARG A 141 9.75 -2.84 6.14
C ARG A 141 10.55 -3.27 4.91
N LEU A 142 11.75 -2.75 4.72
CA LEU A 142 12.63 -3.13 3.60
C LEU A 142 13.23 -4.50 3.84
N TRP A 143 13.70 -4.76 5.05
CA TRP A 143 14.13 -6.10 5.43
C TRP A 143 13.01 -7.12 5.27
N MET A 144 11.80 -6.85 5.78
CA MET A 144 10.64 -7.74 5.60
C MET A 144 10.31 -7.98 4.13
N ARG A 145 10.32 -6.93 3.29
CA ARG A 145 10.13 -7.06 1.83
C ARG A 145 11.19 -7.97 1.20
N GLY A 146 12.46 -7.74 1.52
CA GLY A 146 13.55 -8.57 1.02
C GLY A 146 13.40 -10.03 1.47
N ARG A 147 13.11 -10.28 2.76
CA ARG A 147 12.90 -11.64 3.28
C ARG A 147 11.70 -12.34 2.64
N ALA A 148 10.60 -11.63 2.41
CA ALA A 148 9.38 -12.19 1.84
C ALA A 148 9.52 -12.50 0.34
N LEU A 149 10.29 -11.68 -0.40
CA LEU A 149 10.32 -11.69 -1.87
C LEU A 149 11.64 -12.18 -2.47
N ASP A 150 12.52 -12.77 -1.65
CA ASP A 150 13.76 -13.39 -2.11
C ASP A 150 13.48 -14.67 -2.91
N ARG A 151 13.68 -14.68 -4.23
CA ARG A 151 13.52 -15.90 -5.04
C ARG A 151 14.61 -16.96 -4.79
N GLY A 152 15.61 -16.65 -3.98
CA GLY A 152 16.71 -17.52 -3.62
C GLY A 152 17.97 -17.29 -4.46
N PRO A 153 19.14 -17.75 -3.97
CA PRO A 153 20.46 -17.47 -4.55
C PRO A 153 20.66 -18.02 -5.98
N GLY A 154 19.90 -19.04 -6.38
CA GLY A 154 20.00 -19.64 -7.72
C GLY A 154 19.13 -18.96 -8.78
N HIS A 155 18.28 -18.00 -8.42
CA HIS A 155 17.36 -17.37 -9.37
C HIS A 155 18.01 -16.18 -10.09
N PRO A 156 17.97 -16.10 -11.44
CA PRO A 156 18.65 -15.03 -12.20
C PRO A 156 18.14 -13.63 -11.82
N GLU A 157 16.82 -13.52 -11.62
CA GLU A 157 16.16 -12.29 -11.18
C GLU A 157 15.86 -12.33 -9.67
N ARG A 158 16.81 -12.79 -8.83
CA ARG A 158 16.60 -13.04 -7.38
C ARG A 158 15.78 -11.96 -6.68
N TRP A 159 16.10 -10.70 -6.97
CA TRP A 159 15.51 -9.51 -6.35
C TRP A 159 14.54 -8.75 -7.25
N GLY A 160 14.28 -9.22 -8.48
CA GLY A 160 13.52 -8.46 -9.48
C GLY A 160 12.07 -8.15 -9.08
N LEU A 161 11.51 -8.83 -8.07
CA LEU A 161 10.20 -8.49 -7.50
C LEU A 161 10.22 -7.16 -6.75
N LEU A 162 11.34 -6.80 -6.10
CA LEU A 162 11.48 -5.57 -5.34
C LEU A 162 11.40 -4.33 -6.24
N ASP A 163 11.84 -4.45 -7.49
CA ASP A 163 11.78 -3.39 -8.50
C ASP A 163 10.46 -3.42 -9.31
N ALA A 164 9.88 -4.60 -9.50
CA ALA A 164 8.73 -4.76 -10.39
C ALA A 164 7.40 -4.34 -9.76
N LEU A 165 7.21 -4.63 -8.46
CA LEU A 165 5.97 -4.38 -7.72
C LEU A 165 5.81 -2.89 -7.41
N THR A 166 4.54 -2.43 -7.35
CA THR A 166 4.22 -1.10 -6.85
C THR A 166 4.26 -1.04 -5.32
N GLU A 167 4.35 0.16 -4.75
CA GLU A 167 4.31 0.35 -3.29
C GLU A 167 3.01 -0.22 -2.67
N ASP A 168 1.85 -0.03 -3.31
CA ASP A 168 0.60 -0.63 -2.85
C ASP A 168 0.71 -2.16 -2.83
N ALA A 169 1.21 -2.80 -3.90
CA ALA A 169 1.38 -4.25 -3.93
C ALA A 169 2.33 -4.76 -2.84
N LEU A 170 3.47 -4.10 -2.62
CA LEU A 170 4.41 -4.44 -1.55
C LEU A 170 3.75 -4.34 -0.17
N VAL A 171 2.99 -3.27 0.09
CA VAL A 171 2.24 -3.09 1.35
C VAL A 171 1.19 -4.18 1.52
N GLN A 172 0.41 -4.49 0.47
CA GLN A 172 -0.63 -5.52 0.53
C GLN A 172 -0.08 -6.92 0.83
N ILE A 173 1.15 -7.22 0.41
CA ILE A 173 1.79 -8.51 0.68
C ILE A 173 2.43 -8.52 2.06
N THR A 174 3.26 -7.52 2.36
CA THR A 174 4.22 -7.59 3.48
C THR A 174 3.68 -7.07 4.81
N GLU A 175 2.73 -6.14 4.83
CA GLU A 175 2.14 -5.64 6.08
C GLU A 175 0.96 -6.51 6.56
N ARG A 176 0.68 -7.62 5.88
CA ARG A 176 -0.41 -8.56 6.21
C ARG A 176 0.19 -9.85 6.77
N PRO A 177 0.10 -10.12 8.09
CA PRO A 177 0.72 -11.30 8.69
C PRO A 177 0.29 -12.63 8.06
N SER A 178 -0.98 -12.74 7.67
CA SER A 178 -1.54 -13.94 7.02
C SER A 178 -0.97 -14.24 5.62
N ILE A 179 -0.11 -13.36 5.09
CA ILE A 179 0.53 -13.51 3.77
C ILE A 179 2.02 -13.28 3.91
N GLY A 180 2.44 -12.10 4.35
CA GLY A 180 3.86 -11.74 4.49
C GLY A 180 4.60 -12.54 5.56
N GLY A 181 3.89 -13.20 6.48
CA GLY A 181 4.48 -14.10 7.46
C GLY A 181 4.91 -15.46 6.88
N ASP A 182 4.47 -15.79 5.66
CA ASP A 182 4.81 -17.03 4.96
C ASP A 182 5.54 -16.71 3.66
N HIS A 183 6.79 -17.16 3.56
CA HIS A 183 7.64 -16.88 2.41
C HIS A 183 7.08 -17.48 1.10
N VAL A 184 6.55 -18.71 1.14
CA VAL A 184 6.03 -19.40 -0.05
C VAL A 184 4.82 -18.65 -0.59
N LEU A 185 3.88 -18.30 0.29
CA LEU A 185 2.68 -17.58 -0.11
C LEU A 185 2.99 -16.14 -0.56
N ALA A 186 3.84 -15.41 0.18
CA ALA A 186 4.20 -14.05 -0.20
C ALA A 186 4.87 -13.99 -1.58
N LEU A 187 5.81 -14.90 -1.83
CA LEU A 187 6.50 -15.00 -3.10
C LEU A 187 5.53 -15.38 -4.23
N ALA A 188 4.67 -16.38 -4.02
CA ALA A 188 3.70 -16.81 -5.02
C ALA A 188 2.68 -15.71 -5.38
N VAL A 189 2.23 -14.92 -4.40
CA VAL A 189 1.34 -13.77 -4.62
C VAL A 189 2.05 -12.68 -5.43
N ALA A 190 3.31 -12.40 -5.14
CA ALA A 190 4.10 -11.43 -5.91
C ALA A 190 4.32 -11.88 -7.36
N GLU A 191 4.55 -13.18 -7.59
CA GLU A 191 4.68 -13.74 -8.93
C GLU A 191 3.37 -13.70 -9.72
N ALA A 192 2.26 -14.04 -9.08
CA ALA A 192 0.93 -13.93 -9.69
C ALA A 192 0.59 -12.48 -10.03
N TRP A 193 0.94 -11.54 -9.14
CA TRP A 193 0.83 -10.11 -9.42
C TRP A 193 1.65 -9.71 -10.65
N LEU A 194 2.89 -10.20 -10.77
CA LEU A 194 3.76 -9.88 -11.92
C LEU A 194 3.20 -10.42 -13.24
N ARG A 195 2.68 -11.66 -13.24
CA ARG A 195 1.99 -12.24 -14.41
C ARG A 195 0.72 -11.45 -14.76
N ALA A 196 -0.09 -11.12 -13.76
CA ALA A 196 -1.29 -10.31 -13.94
C ALA A 196 -1.00 -8.91 -14.45
N ALA A 197 0.07 -8.27 -13.99
CA ALA A 197 0.48 -6.95 -14.45
C ALA A 197 0.89 -6.96 -15.93
N ARG A 198 1.43 -8.07 -16.44
CA ARG A 198 1.72 -8.24 -17.87
C ARG A 198 0.45 -8.43 -18.71
N HIS A 199 -0.58 -9.03 -18.12
CA HIS A 199 -1.85 -9.29 -18.81
C HIS A 199 -2.79 -8.07 -18.80
N HIS A 200 -3.01 -7.46 -17.63
CA HIS A 200 -3.95 -6.35 -17.43
C HIS A 200 -3.31 -4.96 -17.53
N GLY A 201 -1.98 -4.88 -17.50
CA GLY A 201 -1.22 -3.64 -17.40
C GLY A 201 -1.12 -3.11 -15.96
N LYS A 202 0.01 -2.46 -15.63
CA LYS A 202 0.29 -1.98 -14.26
C LYS A 202 -0.76 -0.99 -13.71
N GLY A 203 -1.40 -0.19 -14.57
CA GLY A 203 -2.40 0.80 -14.14
C GLY A 203 -3.66 0.20 -13.52
N ALA A 204 -4.05 -1.01 -13.93
CA ALA A 204 -5.21 -1.71 -13.38
C ALA A 204 -4.90 -2.48 -12.08
N MET A 205 -3.62 -2.66 -11.75
CA MET A 205 -3.21 -3.63 -10.74
C MET A 205 -3.54 -3.24 -9.30
N GLU A 206 -3.71 -1.96 -8.98
CA GLU A 206 -4.10 -1.54 -7.62
C GLU A 206 -5.49 -2.12 -7.25
N ASP A 207 -6.48 -1.90 -8.11
CA ASP A 207 -7.84 -2.38 -7.89
C ASP A 207 -7.92 -3.92 -7.97
N ILE A 208 -7.16 -4.54 -8.88
CA ILE A 208 -7.07 -6.01 -8.98
C ILE A 208 -6.45 -6.58 -7.70
N MET A 209 -5.30 -6.04 -7.26
CA MET A 209 -4.60 -6.50 -6.06
C MET A 209 -5.47 -6.40 -4.81
N ARG A 210 -6.20 -5.29 -4.63
CA ARG A 210 -7.12 -5.12 -3.50
C ARG A 210 -8.26 -6.12 -3.48
N ARG A 211 -8.79 -6.52 -4.64
CA ARG A 211 -9.81 -7.60 -4.70
C ARG A 211 -9.19 -8.97 -4.49
N ALA A 212 -8.04 -9.21 -5.11
CA ALA A 212 -7.30 -10.47 -5.01
C ALA A 212 -6.93 -10.78 -3.56
N ILE A 213 -6.38 -9.80 -2.84
CA ILE A 213 -5.91 -9.99 -1.47
C ILE A 213 -7.03 -10.39 -0.50
N LEU A 214 -8.25 -9.87 -0.70
CA LEU A 214 -9.41 -10.26 0.09
C LEU A 214 -9.74 -11.75 -0.12
N ARG A 215 -9.75 -12.20 -1.37
CA ARG A 215 -10.03 -13.60 -1.72
C ARG A 215 -8.93 -14.55 -1.23
N ILE A 216 -7.67 -14.16 -1.40
CA ILE A 216 -6.51 -14.92 -0.92
C ILE A 216 -6.61 -15.12 0.58
N ARG A 217 -6.84 -14.05 1.35
CA ARG A 217 -6.93 -14.14 2.81
C ARG A 217 -8.06 -15.04 3.26
N VAL A 218 -9.28 -14.83 2.74
CA VAL A 218 -10.42 -15.68 3.10
C VAL A 218 -10.13 -17.15 2.79
N ARG A 219 -9.49 -17.44 1.65
CA ARG A 219 -9.16 -18.82 1.30
C ARG A 219 -8.04 -19.40 2.18
N ASN A 220 -7.07 -18.58 2.57
CA ASN A 220 -5.97 -18.98 3.44
C ASN A 220 -6.42 -19.36 4.86
N GLU A 221 -7.50 -18.75 5.36
CA GLU A 221 -8.09 -19.13 6.65
C GLU A 221 -8.80 -20.50 6.59
N ILE A 222 -9.29 -20.90 5.40
CA ILE A 222 -10.01 -22.18 5.21
C ILE A 222 -9.03 -23.32 4.94
N ARG A 223 -7.98 -23.03 4.18
CA ARG A 223 -6.92 -23.97 3.82
C ARG A 223 -5.59 -23.23 3.79
N SER A 224 -4.54 -23.84 4.32
CA SER A 224 -3.19 -23.31 4.15
C SER A 224 -2.84 -23.29 2.66
N LEU A 225 -2.76 -22.09 2.07
CA LEU A 225 -2.43 -21.95 0.66
C LEU A 225 -0.96 -22.24 0.40
N ALA A 226 -0.09 -21.97 1.37
CA ALA A 226 1.34 -22.23 1.29
C ALA A 226 1.66 -23.73 1.16
N ASP A 227 0.78 -24.60 1.68
CA ASP A 227 0.95 -26.06 1.62
C ASP A 227 0.45 -26.68 0.31
N LEU A 228 -0.14 -25.89 -0.59
CA LEU A 228 -0.54 -26.39 -1.91
C LEU A 228 0.70 -26.71 -2.76
N PRO A 229 0.61 -27.72 -3.65
CA PRO A 229 1.64 -27.93 -4.67
C PRO A 229 1.89 -26.64 -5.46
N PRO A 230 3.14 -26.31 -5.82
CA PRO A 230 3.47 -25.02 -6.47
C PRO A 230 2.62 -24.69 -7.70
N GLY A 231 2.30 -25.71 -8.52
CA GLY A 231 1.42 -25.54 -9.69
C GLY A 231 -0.02 -25.20 -9.32
N ASP A 232 -0.57 -25.84 -8.29
CA ASP A 232 -1.94 -25.59 -7.81
C ASP A 232 -2.06 -24.22 -7.14
N LEU A 233 -1.03 -23.82 -6.37
CA LEU A 233 -0.95 -22.49 -5.79
C LEU A 233 -0.89 -21.43 -6.89
N ALA A 234 -0.03 -21.62 -7.90
CA ALA A 234 0.09 -20.69 -9.03
C ALA A 234 -1.23 -20.58 -9.81
N SER A 235 -1.87 -21.70 -10.17
CA SER A 235 -3.15 -21.72 -10.87
C SER A 235 -4.26 -21.05 -10.06
N PHE A 236 -4.34 -21.33 -8.75
CA PHE A 236 -5.29 -20.67 -7.86
C PHE A 236 -5.10 -19.14 -7.85
N LEU A 237 -3.85 -18.69 -7.68
CA LEU A 237 -3.55 -17.26 -7.63
C LEU A 237 -3.80 -16.58 -8.98
N ASP A 238 -3.41 -17.20 -10.09
CA ASP A 238 -3.69 -16.67 -11.44
C ASP A 238 -5.20 -16.50 -11.66
N GLY A 239 -6.00 -17.49 -11.25
CA GLY A 239 -7.47 -17.37 -11.28
C GLY A 239 -8.00 -16.24 -10.40
N VAL A 240 -7.42 -16.03 -9.21
CA VAL A 240 -7.81 -14.91 -8.33
C VAL A 240 -7.46 -13.54 -8.92
N PHE A 241 -6.31 -13.45 -9.62
CA PHE A 241 -5.87 -12.26 -10.34
C PHE A 241 -6.51 -12.11 -11.74
N GLY A 242 -7.33 -13.07 -12.17
CA GLY A 242 -8.01 -13.05 -13.47
C GLY A 242 -7.05 -13.22 -14.64
N VAL A 243 -5.99 -14.00 -14.49
CA VAL A 243 -5.10 -14.43 -15.57
C VAL A 243 -5.60 -15.79 -16.08
N PRO A 244 -5.82 -15.96 -17.40
CA PRO A 244 -6.26 -17.24 -17.95
C PRO A 244 -5.25 -18.35 -17.68
N ASP A 245 -5.74 -19.55 -17.38
CA ASP A 245 -4.91 -20.73 -17.14
C ASP A 245 -4.20 -21.15 -18.43
N GLN A 246 -2.87 -21.02 -18.48
CA GLN A 246 -2.06 -21.44 -19.62
C GLN A 246 -2.00 -22.97 -19.77
N SER A 247 -2.35 -23.73 -18.73
CA SER A 247 -2.38 -25.19 -18.79
C SER A 247 -3.62 -25.74 -19.51
N ALA A 248 -4.65 -24.91 -19.71
CA ALA A 248 -5.83 -25.29 -20.49
C ALA A 248 -5.56 -25.35 -22.00
N THR A 249 -4.56 -24.62 -22.51
CA THR A 249 -4.24 -24.58 -23.95
C THR A 249 -3.55 -25.86 -24.44
N THR A 250 -2.92 -26.65 -23.56
CA THR A 250 -2.23 -27.91 -23.93
C THR A 250 -3.13 -29.15 -23.84
N ARG A 251 -4.35 -29.04 -23.29
CA ARG A 251 -5.33 -30.16 -23.25
C ARG A 251 -6.40 -30.11 -24.34
N GLY A 252 -6.31 -29.17 -25.28
CA GLY A 252 -7.20 -29.04 -26.44
C GLY A 252 -6.70 -29.79 -27.67
N GLY A 253 -6.32 -31.06 -27.52
CA GLY A 253 -5.94 -31.95 -28.61
C GLY A 253 -6.99 -33.04 -28.83
N THR A 254 -7.77 -32.87 -29.90
CA THR A 254 -8.45 -33.93 -30.66
C THR A 254 -9.66 -34.63 -30.02
N LEU A 255 -10.85 -34.10 -30.30
CA LEU A 255 -12.12 -34.81 -30.52
C LEU A 255 -12.98 -33.78 -31.28
N GLY A 256 -13.23 -33.89 -32.58
CA GLY A 256 -13.87 -35.01 -33.25
C GLY A 256 -15.03 -34.39 -34.03
N VAL A 257 -14.77 -34.09 -35.29
CA VAL A 257 -15.72 -33.55 -36.28
C VAL A 257 -16.94 -34.46 -36.38
N LEU A 258 -18.14 -33.86 -36.34
CA LEU A 258 -19.29 -34.36 -37.09
C LEU A 258 -20.04 -33.16 -37.69
N ASP A 259 -19.95 -33.10 -39.03
CA ASP A 259 -20.84 -32.38 -39.94
C ASP A 259 -22.32 -32.74 -39.63
N GLY A 260 -23.27 -31.81 -39.68
CA GLY A 260 -23.75 -31.16 -40.90
C GLY A 260 -25.20 -30.64 -40.69
N PRO A 261 -25.89 -30.17 -41.74
CA PRO A 261 -26.39 -28.79 -41.85
C PRO A 261 -27.93 -28.68 -41.80
N ASP A 262 -28.49 -27.48 -41.56
CA ASP A 262 -29.42 -26.83 -42.51
C ASP A 262 -29.95 -25.45 -42.04
N ALA A 263 -30.29 -24.65 -43.07
CA ALA A 263 -31.33 -23.61 -43.12
C ALA A 263 -31.14 -22.23 -42.43
N ALA A 264 -30.81 -21.23 -43.26
CA ALA A 264 -31.40 -19.88 -43.23
C ALA A 264 -32.45 -19.79 -44.38
N PRO A 265 -33.15 -18.66 -44.69
CA PRO A 265 -33.39 -17.40 -43.96
C PRO A 265 -34.87 -16.88 -44.05
N SER A 266 -35.27 -15.89 -43.23
CA SER A 266 -36.38 -14.95 -43.53
C SER A 266 -36.19 -13.64 -42.75
N ARG A 267 -35.79 -12.50 -43.34
CA ARG A 267 -36.54 -11.47 -44.10
C ARG A 267 -37.68 -10.75 -43.34
N ARG A 268 -37.50 -9.41 -43.26
CA ARG A 268 -38.46 -8.27 -43.10
C ARG A 268 -39.02 -8.06 -41.68
N SER A 269 -39.15 -6.83 -41.16
CA SER A 269 -39.49 -5.56 -41.82
C SER A 269 -38.75 -4.34 -41.24
N GLU A 270 -38.41 -3.41 -42.14
CA GLU A 270 -38.24 -1.98 -41.90
C GLU A 270 -39.59 -1.31 -41.58
N ASP A 271 -39.50 -0.04 -41.15
CA ASP A 271 -40.56 0.95 -40.91
C ASP A 271 -41.28 0.93 -39.55
N ASP A 272 -40.83 1.80 -38.64
CA ASP A 272 -41.58 3.05 -38.42
C ASP A 272 -40.70 4.17 -37.86
N LYS A 273 -40.83 5.36 -38.46
CA LYS A 273 -40.12 6.61 -38.21
C LYS A 273 -41.00 7.57 -37.38
N GLN A 274 -40.31 8.47 -36.64
CA GLN A 274 -40.75 9.76 -36.10
C GLN A 274 -41.69 9.68 -34.87
N VAL A 275 -41.51 10.45 -33.80
CA VAL A 275 -41.54 11.91 -33.74
C VAL A 275 -40.69 12.46 -32.58
N GLU A 276 -39.80 13.41 -32.90
CA GLU A 276 -39.27 14.46 -32.02
C GLU A 276 -40.40 15.38 -31.54
N ALA A 277 -40.56 15.55 -30.23
CA ALA A 277 -40.86 16.81 -29.54
C ALA A 277 -41.36 16.52 -28.12
N LEU A 278 -40.60 16.95 -27.12
CA LEU A 278 -41.04 17.86 -26.06
C LEU A 278 -39.98 17.82 -24.95
N GLU A 279 -39.02 18.75 -25.08
CA GLU A 279 -38.29 19.30 -23.93
C GLU A 279 -39.32 19.90 -22.98
N ASP A 280 -39.71 19.14 -21.97
CA ASP A 280 -40.49 19.66 -20.86
C ASP A 280 -39.56 19.84 -19.66
N LYS A 281 -39.16 21.10 -19.46
CA LYS A 281 -38.42 21.60 -18.30
C LYS A 281 -39.24 21.37 -17.04
N ARG A 282 -39.20 20.15 -16.49
CA ARG A 282 -39.47 19.95 -15.07
C ARG A 282 -38.25 20.42 -14.29
N SER A 283 -38.34 21.68 -13.87
CA SER A 283 -37.60 22.23 -12.75
C SER A 283 -37.90 21.36 -11.52
N MET A 284 -37.13 20.28 -11.36
CA MET A 284 -37.07 19.49 -10.14
C MET A 284 -36.25 20.28 -9.12
N PRO A 285 -36.64 20.27 -7.82
CA PRO A 285 -35.88 20.96 -6.80
C PRO A 285 -34.46 20.38 -6.78
N GLY A 286 -33.46 21.21 -7.06
CA GLY A 286 -32.05 20.80 -6.98
C GLY A 286 -31.83 20.13 -5.63
N SER A 287 -31.46 18.84 -5.62
CA SER A 287 -31.21 18.14 -4.38
C SER A 287 -30.13 18.90 -3.63
N SER A 288 -30.42 19.34 -2.41
CA SER A 288 -29.44 19.96 -1.52
C SER A 288 -28.19 19.07 -1.46
N VAL A 289 -27.00 19.67 -1.39
CA VAL A 289 -25.73 18.95 -1.20
C VAL A 289 -25.82 17.97 -0.01
N ALA A 290 -26.56 18.34 1.04
CA ALA A 290 -26.78 17.48 2.19
C ALA A 290 -27.65 16.25 1.88
N ASP A 291 -28.67 16.39 1.04
CA ASP A 291 -29.52 15.28 0.60
C ASP A 291 -28.77 14.36 -0.37
N ALA A 292 -27.99 14.93 -1.28
CA ALA A 292 -27.11 14.19 -2.18
C ALA A 292 -26.09 13.37 -1.38
N ALA A 293 -25.44 13.97 -0.38
CA ALA A 293 -24.50 13.28 0.50
C ALA A 293 -25.18 12.16 1.30
N ARG A 294 -26.43 12.36 1.77
CA ARG A 294 -27.21 11.32 2.47
C ARG A 294 -27.51 10.12 1.57
N LYS A 295 -27.98 10.35 0.35
CA LYS A 295 -28.30 9.28 -0.61
C LYS A 295 -27.06 8.51 -1.04
N VAL A 296 -25.96 9.22 -1.33
CA VAL A 296 -24.66 8.60 -1.65
C VAL A 296 -24.15 7.76 -0.49
N ARG A 297 -24.23 8.27 0.74
CA ARG A 297 -23.85 7.50 1.95
C ARG A 297 -24.70 6.24 2.10
N GLN A 298 -26.01 6.34 1.94
CA GLN A 298 -26.91 5.19 2.08
C GLN A 298 -26.61 4.11 1.04
N GLU A 299 -26.45 4.49 -0.23
CA GLU A 299 -26.18 3.55 -1.32
C GLU A 299 -24.78 2.92 -1.21
N ALA A 300 -23.76 3.73 -0.92
CA ALA A 300 -22.41 3.23 -0.65
C ALA A 300 -22.38 2.31 0.59
N GLY A 301 -23.18 2.61 1.61
CA GLY A 301 -23.33 1.79 2.81
C GLY A 301 -23.93 0.40 2.50
N LYS A 302 -25.02 0.34 1.72
CA LYS A 302 -25.63 -0.93 1.27
C LYS A 302 -24.64 -1.81 0.52
N ARG A 303 -23.70 -1.20 -0.21
CA ARG A 303 -22.69 -1.89 -1.02
C ARG A 303 -21.38 -2.18 -0.26
N GLY A 304 -21.24 -1.71 0.98
CA GLY A 304 -20.02 -1.85 1.77
C GLY A 304 -18.82 -1.06 1.19
N TRP A 305 -19.07 0.04 0.49
CA TRP A 305 -18.04 0.85 -0.19
C TRP A 305 -17.56 2.06 0.63
N LEU A 306 -18.13 2.29 1.81
CA LEU A 306 -17.73 3.38 2.69
C LEU A 306 -16.39 3.08 3.38
N SER A 307 -15.42 3.96 3.20
CA SER A 307 -14.21 4.03 4.03
C SER A 307 -14.43 5.04 5.17
N PRO A 308 -13.63 5.01 6.24
CA PRO A 308 -13.72 6.03 7.30
C PRO A 308 -13.59 7.46 6.77
N LYS A 309 -12.73 7.68 5.76
CA LYS A 309 -12.51 9.01 5.16
C LYS A 309 -13.67 9.46 4.27
N SER A 310 -14.18 8.58 3.40
CA SER A 310 -15.34 8.93 2.55
C SER A 310 -16.63 9.07 3.37
N GLN A 311 -16.79 8.28 4.43
CA GLN A 311 -17.88 8.47 5.39
C GLN A 311 -17.80 9.83 6.08
N SER A 312 -16.62 10.19 6.60
CA SER A 312 -16.43 11.47 7.28
C SER A 312 -16.57 12.67 6.33
N ALA A 313 -16.16 12.52 5.07
CA ALA A 313 -16.38 13.52 4.04
C ALA A 313 -17.87 13.74 3.76
N LEU A 314 -18.64 12.65 3.62
CA LEU A 314 -20.09 12.71 3.43
C LEU A 314 -20.80 13.33 4.64
N GLU A 315 -20.41 12.97 5.87
CA GLU A 315 -20.93 13.60 7.10
C GLU A 315 -20.67 15.11 7.12
N THR A 316 -19.46 15.53 6.76
CA THR A 316 -19.08 16.94 6.69
C THR A 316 -19.96 17.71 5.69
N LEU A 317 -20.23 17.13 4.51
CA LEU A 317 -21.12 17.72 3.51
C LEU A 317 -22.61 17.68 3.92
N GLN A 318 -23.04 16.64 4.65
CA GLN A 318 -24.40 16.55 5.22
C GLN A 318 -24.66 17.65 6.26
N GLU A 319 -23.65 18.00 7.04
CA GLU A 319 -23.69 19.06 8.06
C GLU A 319 -23.57 20.48 7.46
N GLY A 320 -23.43 20.60 6.14
CA GLY A 320 -23.34 21.89 5.44
C GLY A 320 -21.94 22.50 5.44
N HIS A 321 -20.92 21.76 5.87
CA HIS A 321 -19.54 22.22 5.82
C HIS A 321 -18.94 21.94 4.42
N ALA A 322 -18.63 22.99 3.67
CA ALA A 322 -18.08 22.87 2.31
C ALA A 322 -16.59 22.46 2.26
N HIS A 323 -15.87 22.58 3.37
CA HIS A 323 -14.42 22.39 3.38
C HIS A 323 -14.01 20.96 3.78
N LEU A 324 -13.57 20.19 2.78
CA LEU A 324 -12.97 18.86 2.96
C LEU A 324 -11.44 18.97 2.93
N ASP A 325 -10.76 18.21 3.78
CA ASP A 325 -9.30 18.07 3.64
C ASP A 325 -8.94 17.26 2.37
N ARG A 326 -7.67 17.32 1.96
CA ARG A 326 -7.20 16.64 0.74
C ARG A 326 -7.46 15.13 0.78
N GLY A 327 -7.36 14.49 1.94
CA GLY A 327 -7.59 13.06 2.10
C GLY A 327 -9.08 12.69 2.02
N GLU A 328 -9.95 13.50 2.62
CA GLU A 328 -11.41 13.39 2.54
C GLU A 328 -11.90 13.58 1.10
N ARG A 329 -11.39 14.61 0.42
CA ARG A 329 -11.72 14.91 -0.98
C ARG A 329 -11.33 13.76 -1.92
N ASN A 330 -10.11 13.24 -1.79
CA ASN A 330 -9.65 12.11 -2.61
C ASN A 330 -10.46 10.83 -2.34
N ALA A 331 -10.77 10.55 -1.08
CA ALA A 331 -11.56 9.37 -0.71
C ALA A 331 -13.01 9.47 -1.22
N LEU A 332 -13.60 10.67 -1.18
CA LEU A 332 -14.93 10.94 -1.72
C LEU A 332 -14.94 10.83 -3.24
N ASP A 333 -13.99 11.44 -3.95
CA ASP A 333 -13.93 11.38 -5.42
C ASP A 333 -13.81 9.94 -5.93
N TYR A 334 -12.97 9.12 -5.29
CA TYR A 334 -12.87 7.68 -5.59
C TYR A 334 -14.20 6.93 -5.39
N LEU A 335 -14.93 7.22 -4.30
CA LEU A 335 -16.25 6.63 -4.04
C LEU A 335 -17.25 7.05 -5.12
N LEU A 336 -17.29 8.33 -5.49
CA LEU A 336 -18.19 8.86 -6.52
C LEU A 336 -17.88 8.24 -7.89
N GLY A 337 -16.60 8.03 -8.22
CA GLY A 337 -16.19 7.29 -9.42
C GLY A 337 -16.75 5.87 -9.48
N LYS A 338 -16.72 5.14 -8.35
CA LYS A 338 -17.30 3.78 -8.27
C LYS A 338 -18.82 3.77 -8.46
N LEU A 339 -19.54 4.69 -7.81
CA LEU A 339 -20.99 4.79 -7.95
C LEU A 339 -21.40 5.20 -9.37
N SER A 340 -20.64 6.12 -9.98
CA SER A 340 -20.82 6.51 -11.37
C SER A 340 -20.62 5.33 -12.32
N GLY A 341 -19.57 4.52 -12.13
CA GLY A 341 -19.33 3.32 -12.92
C GLY A 341 -20.39 2.23 -12.73
N ALA A 342 -21.12 2.25 -11.60
CA ALA A 342 -22.25 1.37 -11.34
C ALA A 342 -23.60 1.91 -11.88
N GLY A 343 -23.61 3.09 -12.51
CA GLY A 343 -24.80 3.69 -13.11
C GLY A 343 -25.87 4.13 -12.11
N VAL A 344 -25.50 4.47 -10.87
CA VAL A 344 -26.45 4.89 -9.82
C VAL A 344 -26.18 6.32 -9.35
N LEU A 345 -27.23 7.03 -8.95
CA LEU A 345 -27.17 8.35 -8.31
C LEU A 345 -26.46 9.42 -9.16
N ALA A 346 -26.70 9.44 -10.48
CA ALA A 346 -26.03 10.37 -11.41
C ALA A 346 -26.20 11.84 -11.01
N ASP A 347 -27.41 12.24 -10.62
CA ASP A 347 -27.72 13.61 -10.21
C ASP A 347 -27.02 13.98 -8.91
N GLU A 348 -27.05 13.11 -7.91
CA GLU A 348 -26.37 13.34 -6.62
C GLU A 348 -24.85 13.39 -6.79
N ILE A 349 -24.27 12.53 -7.63
CA ILE A 349 -22.84 12.54 -7.93
C ILE A 349 -22.44 13.87 -8.57
N SER A 350 -23.23 14.34 -9.55
CA SER A 350 -22.99 15.62 -10.21
C SER A 350 -23.05 16.78 -9.20
N CYS A 351 -24.07 16.79 -8.33
CA CYS A 351 -24.24 17.78 -7.25
C CYS A 351 -23.04 17.83 -6.30
N LEU A 352 -22.57 16.67 -5.81
CA LEU A 352 -21.43 16.62 -4.89
C LEU A 352 -20.11 17.05 -5.55
N ARG A 353 -19.90 16.69 -6.83
CA ARG A 353 -18.71 17.13 -7.58
C ARG A 353 -18.69 18.64 -7.79
N ALA A 354 -19.84 19.25 -8.09
CA ALA A 354 -19.96 20.71 -8.20
C ALA A 354 -19.59 21.38 -6.87
N ALA A 355 -20.14 20.91 -5.74
CA ALA A 355 -19.82 21.45 -4.42
C ALA A 355 -18.33 21.31 -4.05
N MET A 356 -17.70 20.18 -4.40
CA MET A 356 -16.26 19.98 -4.19
C MET A 356 -15.38 20.90 -5.05
N ALA A 357 -15.83 21.24 -6.26
CA ALA A 357 -15.13 22.13 -7.18
C ALA A 357 -15.24 23.61 -6.74
N GLU A 358 -16.43 24.05 -6.32
CA GLU A 358 -16.66 25.41 -5.80
C GLU A 358 -15.80 25.69 -4.55
N ALA A 359 -15.67 24.72 -3.65
CA ALA A 359 -14.81 24.82 -2.47
C ALA A 359 -13.30 24.82 -2.77
N SER A 360 -12.89 24.69 -4.05
CA SER A 360 -11.49 24.66 -4.48
C SER A 360 -11.03 25.98 -5.12
N VAL A 361 -11.90 26.98 -5.26
CA VAL A 361 -11.53 28.31 -5.78
C VAL A 361 -10.84 29.12 -4.67
N PRO A 362 -9.56 29.52 -4.83
CA PRO A 362 -8.87 30.32 -3.84
C PRO A 362 -9.23 31.79 -4.05
N GLY A 363 -10.26 32.28 -3.35
CA GLY A 363 -10.60 33.69 -3.35
C GLY A 363 -11.88 34.01 -2.58
N GLY A 364 -11.73 34.60 -1.39
CA GLY A 364 -12.83 35.18 -0.63
C GLY A 364 -12.94 34.62 0.79
N SER A 365 -12.28 35.29 1.72
CA SER A 365 -12.54 35.17 3.15
C SER A 365 -14.00 35.54 3.46
N GLN A 366 -14.85 34.54 3.68
CA GLN A 366 -16.00 34.67 4.56
C GLN A 366 -15.73 33.81 5.80
N ASP A 367 -15.08 34.43 6.79
CA ASP A 367 -15.04 33.93 8.16
C ASP A 367 -16.45 34.04 8.74
N GLY A 368 -17.05 32.90 9.04
CA GLY A 368 -18.42 32.82 9.56
C GLY A 368 -19.05 31.43 9.50
N GLY A 369 -18.38 30.43 8.90
CA GLY A 369 -18.83 29.05 8.96
C GLY A 369 -18.69 28.45 10.37
N PRO A 370 -19.63 27.60 10.83
CA PRO A 370 -19.56 26.98 12.14
C PRO A 370 -18.24 26.22 12.32
N GLU A 371 -17.55 26.52 13.42
CA GLU A 371 -16.25 25.93 13.78
C GLU A 371 -16.40 24.40 13.88
N ARG A 372 -15.61 23.67 13.07
CA ARG A 372 -15.69 22.21 12.98
C ARG A 372 -15.34 21.59 14.34
N PRO A 373 -16.18 20.73 14.93
CA PRO A 373 -15.82 20.04 16.17
C PRO A 373 -14.58 19.15 15.95
N ARG A 374 -13.58 19.30 16.81
CA ARG A 374 -12.33 18.52 16.77
C ARG A 374 -12.66 17.04 16.89
N LYS A 375 -12.34 16.26 15.84
CA LYS A 375 -12.60 14.82 15.77
C LYS A 375 -11.88 14.08 16.90
N ARG A 376 -12.64 13.36 17.73
CA ARG A 376 -12.09 12.36 18.65
C ARG A 376 -11.49 11.22 17.82
N SER A 377 -10.19 10.99 17.99
CA SER A 377 -9.46 9.91 17.32
C SER A 377 -10.00 8.55 17.76
N TRP A 378 -10.54 7.80 16.81
CA TRP A 378 -10.95 6.40 17.00
C TRP A 378 -9.71 5.51 17.13
N ALA A 379 -9.27 5.29 18.35
CA ALA A 379 -8.27 4.29 18.71
C ALA A 379 -8.98 3.07 19.33
N ILE A 380 -9.54 2.18 18.50
CA ILE A 380 -9.94 0.83 18.93
C ILE A 380 -9.63 -0.13 17.78
N TRP A 381 -8.91 -1.21 18.13
CA TRP A 381 -8.68 -2.49 17.45
C TRP A 381 -7.19 -2.90 17.39
N ARG A 382 -6.69 -3.35 18.55
CA ARG A 382 -5.75 -4.48 18.67
C ARG A 382 -6.26 -5.39 19.78
N ALA A 383 -6.88 -6.50 19.40
CA ALA A 383 -7.03 -7.70 20.22
C ALA A 383 -7.44 -8.84 19.29
N ARG A 384 -6.45 -9.57 18.77
CA ARG A 384 -6.39 -11.02 18.60
C ARG A 384 -5.15 -11.37 17.79
#